data_AF-A0A8I0U419-F1
#
_entry.id   AF-A0A8I0U419-F1
#
_cell.length_a   1.000
_cell.length_b   1.000
_cell.length_c   1.000
_cell.angle_alpha   90.00
_cell.angle_beta   90.00
_cell.angle_gamma   90.00
#
_symmetry.space_group_name_H-M   'P 1'
#
loop_
_entity.id
_entity.type
_entity.pdbx_description
1 polymer ?
#
loop_
_entity_poly.entity_id
_entity_poly.type
_entity_poly.pdbx_seq_one_letter_code
_entity_poly.pdbx_strand_id
1 'polypeptide(L)'
;MVYLSSAAAVGRSALIFPVNGTLAATIASWIQSFDFSALLAGLRDTLPLAGRITGIAALLWPTKMGNAELYQGAGPLIDLNRAKLVDMRQADMVVTLPSELVTTVKPADIRGQKTVPAMVVAQGVVDAVKQEHTVALTMAGNTDIPVITAQKTKKPNVYTAEVVPGMKPLRIRMVSPSGKQVPPSKSVELPAAEHYLPQPDSGKTHHAFIVFGDDHLPVYISVTRKEWQVKPYVEAKKAEEEKKRQGVKDKGHSYHPEPDVEEIKGLGELKPGKKKTPKQGGAGKRARWVGDKGRKIYEWDYQHGELEGYRASDGQHLGAFDPKTGKQLKPADPERNIKKYL
;
A
#
# COMPACT_ATOMS: atom_id res chain seq x y z
N MET A 1 25.35 5.82 34.00
CA MET A 1 24.13 5.52 33.23
C MET A 1 24.38 5.99 31.81
N VAL A 2 24.71 5.07 30.90
CA VAL A 2 24.98 5.38 29.49
C VAL A 2 23.64 5.66 28.83
N TYR A 3 23.45 6.87 28.30
CA TYR A 3 22.24 7.24 27.58
C TYR A 3 22.37 6.73 26.14
N LEU A 4 21.62 5.69 25.77
CA LEU A 4 21.52 5.21 24.39
C LEU A 4 20.42 5.95 23.63
N SER A 5 20.50 7.28 23.53
CA SER A 5 19.53 8.07 22.77
C SER A 5 20.24 9.04 21.84
N SER A 6 20.03 8.92 20.53
CA SER A 6 20.24 10.03 19.61
C SER A 6 19.21 11.12 19.94
N ALA A 7 19.61 12.38 19.86
CA ALA A 7 18.65 13.47 19.88
C ALA A 7 17.77 13.35 18.64
N ALA A 8 16.45 13.19 18.82
CA ALA A 8 15.52 13.31 17.71
C ALA A 8 15.45 14.80 17.37
N ALA A 9 16.21 15.22 16.36
CA ALA A 9 15.92 16.46 15.66
C ALA A 9 14.53 16.32 15.04
N VAL A 10 13.76 17.41 15.04
CA VAL A 10 12.38 17.43 14.53
C VAL A 10 12.28 16.74 13.19
N GLY A 11 11.34 15.81 13.06
CA GLY A 11 11.09 15.13 11.79
C GLY A 11 12.05 13.99 11.46
N ARG A 12 13.13 13.77 12.22
CA ARG A 12 14.01 12.62 12.03
C ARG A 12 13.56 11.43 12.85
N SER A 13 13.56 10.24 12.23
CA SER A 13 13.40 8.98 12.95
C SER A 13 14.71 8.62 13.66
N ALA A 14 14.62 8.34 14.97
CA ALA A 14 15.69 7.75 15.75
C ALA A 14 15.45 6.23 15.89
N LEU A 15 16.46 5.43 15.55
CA LEU A 15 16.46 4.01 15.89
C LEU A 15 16.85 3.86 17.37
N ILE A 16 15.93 3.33 18.18
CA ILE A 16 16.08 3.22 19.64
C ILE A 16 15.96 1.76 20.06
N PHE A 17 16.85 1.34 20.95
CA PHE A 17 16.84 0.02 21.55
C PHE A 17 16.37 0.13 23.01
N PRO A 18 15.33 -0.61 23.43
CA PRO A 18 14.89 -0.61 24.82
C PRO A 18 16.01 -1.14 25.74
N VAL A 19 16.38 -0.36 26.76
CA VAL A 19 17.32 -0.79 27.81
C VAL A 19 16.52 -1.30 28.99
N ASN A 20 16.68 -2.57 29.35
CA ASN A 20 15.84 -3.26 30.34
C ASN A 20 14.34 -3.06 30.08
N GLY A 21 13.95 -3.09 28.80
CA GLY A 21 12.58 -2.89 28.33
C GLY A 21 12.07 -1.44 28.39
N THR A 22 12.92 -0.46 28.70
CA THR A 22 12.54 0.96 28.74
C THR A 22 13.10 1.68 27.52
N LEU A 23 12.23 2.28 26.71
CA LEU A 23 12.64 3.19 25.65
C LEU A 23 13.06 4.54 26.23
N ALA A 24 14.03 5.21 25.61
CA ALA A 24 14.45 6.54 26.00
C ALA A 24 14.66 7.45 24.79
N ALA A 25 14.01 8.61 24.77
CA ALA A 25 14.12 9.61 23.72
C ALA A 25 14.58 10.96 24.28
N THR A 26 15.40 11.67 23.50
CA THR A 26 15.80 13.05 23.80
C THR A 26 15.17 13.97 22.76
N ILE A 27 14.42 14.98 23.22
CA ILE A 27 13.62 15.88 22.39
C ILE A 27 14.11 17.31 22.57
N ALA A 28 14.42 17.95 21.44
CA ALA A 28 14.73 19.38 21.37
C ALA A 28 13.44 20.21 21.53
N SER A 29 13.40 21.07 22.54
CA SER A 29 12.25 21.96 22.80
C SER A 29 12.19 23.20 21.89
N TRP A 30 13.25 23.47 21.13
CA TRP A 30 13.28 24.58 20.17
C TRP A 30 12.91 24.03 18.80
N ILE A 31 11.65 24.23 18.41
CA ILE A 31 11.24 23.96 17.04
C ILE A 31 11.02 25.31 16.39
N GLN A 32 11.86 25.67 15.42
CA GLN A 32 11.59 26.82 14.57
C GLN A 32 10.24 26.58 13.87
N SER A 33 9.39 27.59 13.82
CA SER A 33 8.20 27.59 12.98
C SER A 33 8.63 27.28 11.55
N PHE A 34 8.26 26.10 11.05
CA PHE A 34 8.52 25.67 9.68
C PHE A 34 7.20 25.71 8.93
N ASP A 35 7.21 26.23 7.70
CA ASP A 35 6.04 26.19 6.85
C ASP A 35 5.88 24.77 6.27
N PHE A 36 4.92 24.03 6.83
CA PHE A 36 4.63 22.66 6.41
C PHE A 36 3.60 22.58 5.28
N SER A 37 3.13 23.72 4.75
CA SER A 37 2.11 23.76 3.70
C SER A 37 2.55 23.04 2.44
N ALA A 38 3.83 23.19 2.03
CA ALA A 38 4.39 22.50 0.88
C ALA A 38 4.42 20.96 1.06
N LEU A 39 4.66 20.49 2.29
CA LEU A 39 4.62 19.06 2.61
C LEU A 39 3.20 18.50 2.49
N LEU A 40 2.23 19.22 3.07
CA LEU A 40 0.82 18.84 3.01
C LEU A 40 0.30 18.86 1.57
N ALA A 41 0.69 19.85 0.78
CA ALA A 41 0.39 19.92 -0.65
C ALA A 41 0.97 18.71 -1.39
N GLY A 42 2.25 18.40 -1.20
CA GLY A 42 2.89 17.24 -1.84
C GLY A 42 2.19 15.91 -1.52
N LEU A 43 1.74 15.71 -0.27
CA LEU A 43 0.97 14.52 0.11
C LEU A 43 -0.43 14.48 -0.52
N ARG A 44 -1.09 15.62 -0.69
CA ARG A 44 -2.45 15.71 -1.25
C ARG A 44 -2.47 15.60 -2.77
N ASP A 45 -1.48 16.18 -3.44
CA ASP A 45 -1.42 16.28 -4.90
C ASP A 45 -0.91 14.99 -5.54
N THR A 46 -0.28 14.12 -4.75
CA THR A 46 0.22 12.83 -5.23
C THR A 46 -0.93 11.84 -5.43
N LEU A 47 -1.10 11.37 -6.67
CA LEU A 47 -2.14 10.41 -7.02
C LEU A 47 -1.99 9.12 -6.19
N PRO A 48 -3.08 8.60 -5.59
CA PRO A 48 -3.02 7.36 -4.84
C PRO A 48 -2.75 6.17 -5.76
N LEU A 49 -1.94 5.23 -5.28
CA LEU A 49 -1.68 3.97 -5.97
C LEU A 49 -2.30 2.82 -5.19
N ALA A 50 -3.12 2.01 -5.85
CA ALA A 50 -3.85 0.91 -5.20
C ALA A 50 -2.89 -0.04 -4.46
N GLY A 51 -3.20 -0.35 -3.20
CA GLY A 51 -2.37 -1.21 -2.35
C GLY A 51 -1.08 -0.57 -1.83
N ARG A 52 -0.89 0.73 -2.04
CA ARG A 52 0.28 1.50 -1.57
C ARG A 52 -0.13 2.63 -0.63
N ILE A 53 0.79 3.02 0.23
CA ILE A 53 0.68 4.19 1.09
C ILE A 53 1.46 5.33 0.45
N THR A 54 0.78 6.44 0.15
CA THR A 54 1.45 7.69 -0.25
C THR A 54 2.04 8.36 0.99
N GLY A 55 3.33 8.65 0.96
CA GLY A 55 4.00 9.29 2.09
C GLY A 55 5.29 9.99 1.70
N ILE A 56 5.84 10.76 2.64
CA ILE A 56 7.16 11.38 2.52
C ILE A 56 8.06 10.72 3.57
N ALA A 57 9.17 10.12 3.15
CA ALA A 57 10.10 9.45 4.06
C ALA A 57 10.60 10.41 5.15
N ALA A 58 10.34 10.07 6.42
CA ALA A 58 10.77 10.87 7.57
C ALA A 58 12.29 10.75 7.84
N LEU A 59 12.98 9.79 7.20
CA LEU A 59 14.40 9.54 7.42
C LEU A 59 15.35 10.60 6.86
N LEU A 60 14.87 11.54 6.02
CA LEU A 60 15.73 12.37 5.18
C LEU A 60 15.68 13.87 5.44
N TRP A 61 15.09 14.35 6.54
CA TRP A 61 15.06 15.80 6.78
C TRP A 61 16.47 16.39 6.97
N PRO A 62 16.96 17.27 6.08
CA PRO A 62 18.24 17.93 6.24
C PRO A 62 18.03 19.22 7.03
N THR A 63 18.16 19.19 8.35
CA THR A 63 18.47 20.42 9.08
C THR A 63 19.98 20.59 9.09
N LYS A 64 20.48 21.77 8.71
CA LYS A 64 21.88 22.21 8.98
C LYS A 64 22.15 22.42 10.48
N MET A 65 21.42 21.74 11.37
CA MET A 65 21.76 21.63 12.77
C MET A 65 22.77 20.49 12.89
N GLY A 66 23.95 20.85 13.38
CA GLY A 66 25.16 20.02 13.36
C GLY A 66 24.91 18.58 13.79
N ASN A 67 25.66 17.68 13.15
CA ASN A 67 25.80 16.26 13.42
C ASN A 67 25.51 15.90 14.89
N ALA A 68 24.24 15.70 15.25
CA ALA A 68 23.90 14.90 16.41
C ALA A 68 24.22 13.48 15.96
N GLU A 69 25.40 13.01 16.37
CA GLU A 69 26.00 11.73 16.04
C GLU A 69 24.93 10.64 15.82
N LEU A 70 24.67 10.34 14.55
CA LEU A 70 24.15 9.03 14.19
C LEU A 70 25.23 8.05 14.64
N TYR A 71 24.89 7.12 15.52
CA TYR A 71 25.79 6.09 16.07
C TYR A 71 26.88 5.65 15.07
N GLN A 72 28.10 6.14 15.28
CA GLN A 72 29.32 5.56 14.73
C GLN A 72 30.07 4.91 15.89
N GLY A 73 29.70 3.67 16.22
CA GLY A 73 30.39 2.91 17.26
C GLY A 73 29.56 1.72 17.73
N ALA A 74 29.83 0.54 17.19
CA ALA A 74 29.15 -0.69 17.58
C ALA A 74 29.53 -1.19 19.00
N GLY A 75 30.58 -0.64 19.63
CA GLY A 75 31.11 -1.08 20.93
C GLY A 75 30.08 -1.05 22.09
N PRO A 76 29.43 0.09 22.40
CA PRO A 76 28.55 0.19 23.58
C PRO A 76 27.26 -0.65 23.49
N LEU A 77 26.68 -0.80 22.30
CA LEU A 77 25.46 -1.59 22.10
C LEU A 77 25.75 -3.10 22.16
N ILE A 78 26.87 -3.54 21.56
CA ILE A 78 27.28 -4.94 21.60
C ILE A 78 27.54 -5.39 23.04
N ASP A 79 28.19 -4.55 23.86
CA ASP A 79 28.46 -4.87 25.27
C ASP A 79 27.17 -4.94 26.11
N LEU A 80 26.23 -4.02 25.89
CA LEU A 80 24.92 -4.05 26.57
C LEU A 80 24.05 -5.24 26.12
N ASN A 81 24.15 -5.63 24.85
CA ASN A 81 23.50 -6.83 24.33
C ASN A 81 24.10 -8.10 24.92
N ARG A 82 25.44 -8.18 25.03
CA ARG A 82 26.15 -9.27 25.72
C ARG A 82 25.75 -9.36 27.20
N ALA A 83 25.56 -8.21 27.85
CA ALA A 83 25.07 -8.12 29.22
C ALA A 83 23.55 -8.39 29.36
N LYS A 84 22.84 -8.73 28.26
CA LYS A 84 21.38 -8.96 28.23
C LYS A 84 20.53 -7.78 28.69
N LEU A 85 21.08 -6.57 28.63
CA LEU A 85 20.37 -5.33 28.98
C LEU A 85 19.62 -4.73 27.78
N VAL A 86 19.99 -5.13 26.56
CA VAL A 86 19.38 -4.74 25.28
C VAL A 86 19.23 -6.00 24.42
N ASP A 87 18.15 -6.11 23.63
CA ASP A 87 18.08 -7.07 22.52
C ASP A 87 18.23 -6.31 21.21
N MET A 88 19.37 -6.47 20.53
CA MET A 88 19.65 -5.78 19.25
C MET A 88 18.72 -6.21 18.10
N ARG A 89 17.90 -7.25 18.28
CA ARG A 89 16.85 -7.65 17.32
C ARG A 89 15.55 -6.91 17.57
N GLN A 90 15.38 -6.28 18.74
CA GLN A 90 14.20 -5.51 19.10
C GLN A 90 14.57 -4.02 19.09
N ALA A 91 14.33 -3.39 17.94
CA ALA A 91 14.52 -1.96 17.78
C ALA A 91 13.17 -1.31 17.47
N ASP A 92 12.95 -0.12 18.01
CA ASP A 92 11.80 0.70 17.70
C ASP A 92 12.30 2.00 17.03
N MET A 93 11.61 2.43 15.98
CA MET A 93 11.82 3.71 15.32
C MET A 93 10.92 4.74 15.99
N VAL A 94 11.52 5.79 16.56
CA VAL A 94 10.78 6.87 17.22
C VAL A 94 10.90 8.14 16.41
N VAL A 95 9.76 8.73 16.08
CA VAL A 95 9.66 10.03 15.40
C VAL A 95 8.98 11.01 16.33
N THR A 96 9.52 12.23 16.44
CA THR A 96 8.92 13.33 17.19
C THR A 96 8.69 14.53 16.29
N LEU A 97 7.52 15.15 16.43
CA LEU A 97 7.08 16.29 15.62
C LEU A 97 6.41 17.36 16.50
N PRO A 98 6.45 18.64 16.10
CA PRO A 98 5.52 19.63 16.62
C PRO A 98 4.08 19.14 16.52
N SER A 99 3.29 19.39 17.54
CA SER A 99 1.85 19.11 17.47
C SER A 99 1.19 19.86 16.30
N GLU A 100 1.60 21.09 16.04
CA GLU A 100 1.07 21.95 14.95
C GLU A 100 1.31 21.39 13.54
N LEU A 101 2.31 20.52 13.34
CA LEU A 101 2.49 19.83 12.07
C LEU A 101 1.45 18.71 11.88
N VAL A 102 1.01 18.13 12.99
CA VAL A 102 0.21 16.90 13.02
C VAL A 102 -1.27 17.21 13.15
N THR A 103 -1.66 18.33 13.75
CA THR A 103 -3.05 18.72 13.96
C THR A 103 -3.27 20.22 13.74
N THR A 104 -4.50 20.59 13.39
CA THR A 104 -4.95 21.98 13.36
C THR A 104 -5.35 22.50 14.75
N VAL A 105 -5.49 21.62 15.74
CA VAL A 105 -5.81 21.99 17.13
C VAL A 105 -4.62 22.73 17.73
N LYS A 106 -4.86 23.92 18.30
CA LYS A 106 -3.79 24.72 18.89
C LYS A 106 -3.15 23.99 20.08
N PRO A 107 -1.84 24.15 20.31
CA PRO A 107 -1.13 23.52 21.43
C PRO A 107 -1.80 23.68 22.80
N ALA A 108 -2.41 24.85 23.08
CA ALA A 108 -3.11 25.10 24.34
C ALA A 108 -4.38 24.23 24.49
N ASP A 109 -5.10 24.00 23.38
CA ASP A 109 -6.39 23.30 23.35
C ASP A 109 -6.24 21.77 23.29
N ILE A 110 -5.02 21.27 23.02
CA ILE A 110 -4.67 19.84 23.14
C ILE A 110 -4.69 19.41 24.61
N ARG A 111 -4.35 20.33 25.53
CA ARG A 111 -4.31 20.03 26.98
C ARG A 111 -5.71 19.68 27.47
N GLY A 112 -5.82 18.56 28.20
CA GLY A 112 -7.09 18.10 28.78
C GLY A 112 -7.98 17.33 27.81
N GLN A 113 -7.63 17.21 26.53
CA GLN A 113 -8.32 16.33 25.60
C GLN A 113 -7.92 14.87 25.85
N LYS A 114 -8.80 13.92 25.50
CA LYS A 114 -8.47 12.49 25.49
C LYS A 114 -7.81 12.06 24.18
N THR A 115 -8.31 12.62 23.08
CA THR A 115 -7.82 12.40 21.73
C THR A 115 -7.86 13.71 20.95
N VAL A 116 -7.03 13.81 19.93
CA VAL A 116 -6.97 14.96 19.02
C VAL A 116 -6.90 14.46 17.58
N PRO A 117 -7.72 15.00 16.66
CA PRO A 117 -7.68 14.61 15.26
C PRO A 117 -6.35 15.03 14.63
N ALA A 118 -5.74 14.12 13.88
CA ALA A 118 -4.53 14.39 13.12
C ALA A 118 -4.85 14.69 11.64
N MET A 119 -4.09 15.60 11.03
CA MET A 119 -4.05 15.81 9.59
C MET A 119 -3.04 14.86 8.91
N VAL A 120 -1.91 14.62 9.58
CA VAL A 120 -0.85 13.70 9.13
C VAL A 120 -0.38 12.85 10.30
N VAL A 121 0.16 11.68 9.99
CA VAL A 121 0.83 10.81 10.95
C VAL A 121 2.15 10.30 10.39
N ALA A 122 3.14 10.17 11.26
CA ALA A 122 4.34 9.39 11.01
C ALA A 122 4.03 7.91 11.28
N GLN A 123 3.89 7.09 10.24
CA GLN A 123 3.62 5.66 10.34
C GLN A 123 4.70 4.82 9.68
N GLY A 124 4.91 3.62 10.21
CA GLY A 124 5.82 2.67 9.60
C GLY A 124 5.34 2.19 8.23
N VAL A 125 6.26 2.10 7.29
CA VAL A 125 6.04 1.69 5.91
C VAL A 125 7.22 0.87 5.41
N VAL A 126 7.06 0.21 4.26
CA VAL A 126 8.13 -0.54 3.63
C VAL A 126 8.51 0.09 2.28
N ASP A 127 9.77 0.50 2.17
CA ASP A 127 10.37 0.92 0.90
C ASP A 127 10.71 -0.35 0.11
N ALA A 128 9.89 -0.65 -0.89
CA ALA A 128 10.03 -1.85 -1.71
C ALA A 128 11.24 -1.80 -2.66
N VAL A 129 11.78 -0.61 -2.93
CA VAL A 129 12.97 -0.41 -3.76
C VAL A 129 14.22 -0.70 -2.94
N LYS A 130 14.33 -0.08 -1.76
CA LYS A 130 15.45 -0.29 -0.83
C LYS A 130 15.34 -1.59 -0.02
N GLN A 131 14.17 -2.22 -0.04
CA GLN A 131 13.84 -3.40 0.79
C GLN A 131 14.06 -3.17 2.28
N GLU A 132 13.68 -1.99 2.76
CA GLU A 132 13.83 -1.59 4.15
C GLU A 132 12.51 -1.18 4.79
N HIS A 133 12.42 -1.38 6.10
CA HIS A 133 11.35 -0.83 6.92
C HIS A 133 11.76 0.57 7.36
N THR A 134 10.87 1.53 7.17
CA THR A 134 11.10 2.95 7.44
C THR A 134 9.83 3.59 8.02
N VAL A 135 9.88 4.88 8.34
CA VAL A 135 8.72 5.67 8.75
C VAL A 135 8.49 6.77 7.72
N ALA A 136 7.24 6.93 7.30
CA ALA A 136 6.81 8.00 6.40
C ALA A 136 5.75 8.89 7.06
N LEU A 137 5.78 10.17 6.73
CA LEU A 137 4.66 11.09 6.99
C LEU A 137 3.59 10.85 5.95
N THR A 138 2.36 10.66 6.39
CA THR A 138 1.23 10.25 5.56
C THR A 138 -0.03 10.97 6.00
N MET A 139 -1.02 11.07 5.12
CA MET A 139 -2.33 11.63 5.49
C MET A 139 -3.00 10.75 6.54
N ALA A 140 -3.50 11.36 7.62
CA ALA A 140 -4.02 10.64 8.77
C ALA A 140 -5.45 10.09 8.60
N GLY A 141 -6.18 10.48 7.54
CA GLY A 141 -7.48 9.89 7.19
C GLY A 141 -8.45 9.67 8.37
N ASN A 142 -8.90 10.75 9.02
CA ASN A 142 -9.78 10.74 10.20
C ASN A 142 -9.25 9.99 11.45
N THR A 143 -7.93 9.91 11.63
CA THR A 143 -7.35 9.29 12.83
C THR A 143 -7.35 10.26 14.02
N ASP A 144 -7.99 9.84 15.11
CA ASP A 144 -7.90 10.47 16.42
C ASP A 144 -6.73 9.89 17.21
N ILE A 145 -5.77 10.75 17.56
CA ILE A 145 -4.54 10.36 18.26
C ILE A 145 -4.71 10.59 19.77
N PRO A 146 -4.37 9.62 20.63
CA PRO A 146 -4.49 9.79 22.07
C PRO A 146 -3.58 10.90 22.60
N VAL A 147 -4.08 11.62 23.59
CA VAL A 147 -3.33 12.61 24.34
C VAL A 147 -2.89 11.99 25.66
N ILE A 148 -1.59 12.06 25.94
CA ILE A 148 -0.97 11.47 27.13
C ILE A 148 -0.28 12.57 27.92
N THR A 149 -0.68 12.71 29.18
CA THR A 149 0.01 13.60 30.12
C THR A 149 1.28 12.92 30.61
N ALA A 150 2.43 13.54 30.35
CA ALA A 150 3.72 13.04 30.79
C ALA A 150 3.89 13.21 32.31
N GLN A 151 4.43 12.20 32.97
CA GLN A 151 4.72 12.24 34.41
C GLN A 151 6.13 12.79 34.64
N LYS A 152 6.27 13.77 35.56
CA LYS A 152 7.57 14.32 35.97
C LYS A 152 8.38 13.26 36.72
N THR A 153 9.69 13.24 36.52
CA THR A 153 10.61 12.42 37.33
C THR A 153 11.37 13.27 38.35
N LYS A 154 12.14 12.62 39.23
CA LYS A 154 13.07 13.30 40.15
C LYS A 154 14.17 14.10 39.44
N LYS A 155 14.40 13.84 38.15
CA LYS A 155 15.40 14.56 37.35
C LYS A 155 14.71 15.72 36.60
N PRO A 156 15.27 16.94 36.65
CA PRO A 156 14.71 18.07 35.91
C PRO A 156 14.69 17.79 34.42
N ASN A 157 13.64 18.24 33.73
CA ASN A 157 13.43 18.06 32.29
C ASN A 157 13.43 16.60 31.82
N VAL A 158 13.12 15.66 32.72
CA VAL A 158 12.97 14.24 32.41
C VAL A 158 11.59 13.78 32.83
N TYR A 159 10.87 13.20 31.89
CA TYR A 159 9.49 12.77 32.02
C TYR A 159 9.33 11.29 31.63
N THR A 160 8.18 10.71 31.95
CA THR A 160 7.77 9.38 31.49
C THR A 160 6.36 9.40 30.90
N ALA A 161 6.13 8.67 29.81
CA ALA A 161 4.82 8.57 29.16
C ALA A 161 4.57 7.15 28.63
N GLU A 162 3.37 6.62 28.82
CA GLU A 162 2.98 5.29 28.35
C GLU A 162 2.49 5.35 26.89
N VAL A 163 3.43 5.43 25.94
CA VAL A 163 3.08 5.57 24.51
C VAL A 163 2.69 4.25 23.87
N VAL A 164 3.33 3.15 24.29
CA VAL A 164 3.07 1.81 23.77
C VAL A 164 2.40 0.97 24.86
N PRO A 165 1.15 0.53 24.68
CA PRO A 165 0.45 -0.28 25.66
C PRO A 165 1.23 -1.55 26.03
N GLY A 166 1.34 -1.83 27.33
CA GLY A 166 2.03 -3.01 27.85
C GLY A 166 3.56 -2.93 27.83
N MET A 167 4.15 -1.82 27.37
CA MET A 167 5.58 -1.55 27.52
C MET A 167 5.84 -0.65 28.73
N LYS A 168 7.07 -0.65 29.25
CA LYS A 168 7.46 0.32 30.27
C LYS A 168 7.34 1.74 29.70
N PRO A 169 6.92 2.73 30.51
CA PRO A 169 6.80 4.11 30.06
C PRO A 169 8.08 4.61 29.38
N LEU A 170 7.90 5.23 28.20
CA LEU A 170 8.96 5.90 27.47
C LEU A 170 9.54 7.02 28.34
N ARG A 171 10.86 7.01 28.53
CA ARG A 171 11.55 8.08 29.24
C ARG A 171 11.93 9.19 28.26
N ILE A 172 11.44 10.40 28.50
CA ILE A 172 11.60 11.55 27.61
C ILE A 172 12.48 12.58 28.31
N ARG A 173 13.62 12.94 27.69
CA ARG A 173 14.45 14.07 28.14
C ARG A 173 14.19 15.26 27.25
N MET A 174 13.69 16.34 27.83
CA MET A 174 13.58 17.62 27.16
C MET A 174 14.92 18.35 27.26
N VAL A 175 15.43 18.81 26.13
CA VAL A 175 16.64 19.64 26.06
C VAL A 175 16.28 21.02 25.52
N SER A 176 16.69 22.05 26.25
CA SER A 176 16.68 23.44 25.78
C SER A 176 18.09 23.77 25.27
N PRO A 177 18.23 24.53 24.18
CA PRO A 177 19.55 24.86 23.68
C PRO A 177 20.23 25.81 24.66
N SER A 178 21.47 25.49 25.05
CA SER A 178 22.34 26.42 25.74
C SER A 178 22.93 27.41 24.74
N GLY A 179 22.25 28.54 24.53
CA GLY A 179 22.83 29.72 23.89
C GLY A 179 22.73 29.81 22.36
N LYS A 180 22.36 31.04 21.93
CA LYS A 180 22.17 31.58 20.57
C LYS A 180 21.03 30.96 19.74
N GLN A 181 20.08 31.83 19.38
CA GLN A 181 19.10 31.56 18.33
C GLN A 181 19.84 31.14 17.05
N VAL A 182 19.57 29.93 16.57
CA VAL A 182 19.99 29.54 15.23
C VAL A 182 19.11 30.34 14.27
N PRO A 183 19.66 31.07 13.28
CA PRO A 183 18.85 31.76 12.28
C PRO A 183 17.99 30.73 11.51
N PRO A 184 16.79 31.11 11.02
CA PRO A 184 15.97 30.21 10.22
C PRO A 184 16.78 29.73 9.01
N SER A 185 16.86 28.40 8.86
CA SER A 185 17.53 27.81 7.71
C SER A 185 16.84 28.27 6.43
N LYS A 186 17.62 28.68 5.42
CA LYS A 186 17.13 28.85 4.05
C LYS A 186 16.29 27.64 3.64
N SER A 187 15.24 27.88 2.86
CA SER A 187 14.30 26.93 2.25
C SER A 187 14.88 25.51 2.15
N VAL A 188 14.43 24.63 3.03
CA VAL A 188 14.77 23.21 2.96
C VAL A 188 13.97 22.64 1.78
N GLU A 189 14.67 22.09 0.78
CA GLU A 189 14.01 21.29 -0.25
C GLU A 189 13.39 20.07 0.41
N LEU A 190 12.06 19.97 0.34
CA LEU A 190 11.32 18.86 0.90
C LEU A 190 11.35 17.69 -0.09
N PRO A 191 11.60 16.44 0.38
CA PRO A 191 11.50 15.28 -0.48
C PRO A 191 10.07 15.13 -1.02
N ALA A 192 9.95 14.68 -2.27
CA ALA A 192 8.67 14.40 -2.90
C ALA A 192 7.96 13.23 -2.18
N ALA A 193 6.63 13.20 -2.27
CA ALA A 193 5.87 12.06 -1.80
C ALA A 193 6.06 10.87 -2.75
N GLU A 194 6.20 9.69 -2.16
CA GLU A 194 6.42 8.42 -2.83
C GLU A 194 5.37 7.40 -2.38
N HIS A 195 5.35 6.25 -3.06
CA HIS A 195 4.45 5.14 -2.75
C HIS A 195 5.19 4.00 -2.05
N TYR A 196 4.79 3.70 -0.82
CA TYR A 196 5.33 2.63 0.00
C TYR A 196 4.38 1.44 0.09
N LEU A 197 4.91 0.27 0.44
CA LEU A 197 4.07 -0.83 0.90
C LEU A 197 3.59 -0.54 2.33
N PRO A 198 2.37 -0.94 2.69
CA PRO A 198 1.95 -0.91 4.09
C PRO A 198 2.87 -1.78 4.93
N GLN A 199 3.04 -1.43 6.21
CA GLN A 199 3.72 -2.30 7.15
C GLN A 199 2.92 -3.61 7.33
N PRO A 200 3.57 -4.78 7.45
CA PRO A 200 2.88 -6.03 7.79
C PRO A 200 2.15 -5.96 9.14
N ASP A 201 1.13 -6.79 9.34
CA ASP A 201 0.20 -6.76 10.49
C ASP A 201 0.88 -6.86 11.88
N SER A 202 2.14 -7.32 11.96
CA SER A 202 2.97 -7.33 13.19
C SER A 202 3.42 -5.94 13.65
N GLY A 203 3.23 -4.93 12.80
CA GLY A 203 3.94 -3.67 12.81
C GLY A 203 3.19 -2.47 13.37
N LYS A 204 2.69 -2.59 14.61
CA LYS A 204 1.91 -1.52 15.24
C LYS A 204 2.76 -0.25 15.40
N THR A 205 2.41 0.78 14.64
CA THR A 205 2.81 2.15 14.99
C THR A 205 1.89 2.64 16.10
N HIS A 206 2.47 3.16 17.17
CA HIS A 206 1.72 3.80 18.25
C HIS A 206 1.98 5.30 18.20
N HIS A 207 0.91 6.07 18.25
CA HIS A 207 0.93 7.51 18.13
C HIS A 207 0.42 8.13 19.42
N ALA A 208 0.99 9.26 19.83
CA ALA A 208 0.46 10.03 20.94
C ALA A 208 0.84 11.51 20.83
N PHE A 209 -0.04 12.39 21.28
CA PHE A 209 0.32 13.75 21.68
C PHE A 209 0.73 13.73 23.15
N ILE A 210 1.96 14.13 23.45
CA ILE A 210 2.49 14.17 24.80
C ILE A 210 2.39 15.58 25.36
N VAL A 211 1.66 15.72 26.47
CA VAL A 211 1.48 16.99 27.19
C VAL A 211 2.40 17.01 28.42
N PHE A 212 3.24 18.05 28.52
CA PHE A 212 4.21 18.21 29.62
C PHE A 212 3.75 19.24 30.68
N GLY A 213 2.44 19.42 30.82
CA GLY A 213 1.87 20.53 31.59
C GLY A 213 2.21 21.88 30.95
N ASP A 214 2.66 22.82 31.78
CA ASP A 214 3.07 24.16 31.36
C ASP A 214 4.57 24.29 31.08
N ASP A 215 5.36 23.25 31.40
CA ASP A 215 6.82 23.28 31.24
C ASP A 215 7.23 23.35 29.76
N HIS A 216 6.49 22.67 28.88
CA HIS A 216 6.78 22.57 27.45
C HIS A 216 5.49 22.48 26.61
N LEU A 217 5.61 22.87 25.33
CA LEU A 217 4.54 22.67 24.35
C LEU A 217 4.29 21.17 24.09
N PRO A 218 3.06 20.75 23.78
CA PRO A 218 2.76 19.38 23.40
C PRO A 218 3.52 18.94 22.15
N VAL A 219 4.01 17.69 22.19
CA VAL A 219 4.80 17.08 21.12
C VAL A 219 4.08 15.82 20.64
N TYR A 220 4.00 15.63 19.32
CA TYR A 220 3.57 14.36 18.77
C TYR A 220 4.74 13.37 18.78
N ILE A 221 4.48 12.14 19.23
CA ILE A 221 5.43 11.02 19.19
C ILE A 221 4.78 9.86 18.44
N SER A 222 5.55 9.27 17.53
CA SER A 222 5.27 7.98 16.90
C SER A 222 6.33 6.97 17.31
N VAL A 223 5.91 5.79 17.73
CA VAL A 223 6.78 4.65 18.06
C VAL A 223 6.39 3.48 17.17
N THR A 224 7.27 3.14 16.24
CA THR A 224 7.07 2.06 15.27
C THR A 224 8.02 0.92 15.57
N ARG A 225 7.51 -0.30 15.78
CA ARG A 225 8.39 -1.46 15.88
C ARG A 225 9.08 -1.75 14.56
N LYS A 226 10.40 -1.89 14.58
CA LYS A 226 11.16 -2.26 13.39
C LYS A 226 10.94 -3.74 13.06
N GLU A 227 10.50 -4.01 11.83
CA GLU A 227 10.43 -5.36 11.28
C GLU A 227 11.73 -5.67 10.52
N TRP A 228 12.33 -6.83 10.79
CA TRP A 228 13.61 -7.22 10.17
C TRP A 228 13.43 -8.17 8.98
N GLN A 229 12.26 -8.79 8.84
CA GLN A 229 11.94 -9.70 7.73
C GLN A 229 11.30 -8.98 6.54
N VAL A 230 11.93 -7.90 6.07
CA VAL A 230 11.37 -7.04 5.02
C VAL A 230 11.40 -7.69 3.64
N LYS A 231 12.51 -8.35 3.29
CA LYS A 231 12.70 -8.93 1.95
C LYS A 231 11.64 -9.99 1.59
N PRO A 232 11.37 -11.01 2.43
CA PRO A 232 10.30 -11.97 2.14
C PRO A 232 8.93 -11.31 1.98
N TYR A 233 8.65 -10.26 2.76
CA TYR A 233 7.40 -9.50 2.66
C TYR A 233 7.28 -8.77 1.31
N VAL A 234 8.35 -8.09 0.88
CA VAL A 234 8.39 -7.40 -0.42
C VAL A 234 8.24 -8.39 -1.57
N GLU A 235 8.92 -9.54 -1.52
CA GLU A 235 8.81 -10.60 -2.53
C GLU A 235 7.39 -11.18 -2.59
N ALA A 236 6.78 -11.46 -1.44
CA ALA A 236 5.40 -11.93 -1.37
C ALA A 236 4.41 -10.92 -1.96
N LYS A 237 4.57 -9.63 -1.68
CA LYS A 237 3.72 -8.56 -2.24
C LYS A 237 3.90 -8.41 -3.75
N LYS A 238 5.13 -8.51 -4.26
CA LYS A 238 5.40 -8.52 -5.70
C LYS A 238 4.75 -9.73 -6.39
N ALA A 239 4.86 -10.92 -5.81
CA ALA A 239 4.23 -12.13 -6.34
C ALA A 239 2.68 -12.05 -6.32
N GLU A 240 2.10 -11.44 -5.28
CA GLU A 240 0.66 -11.17 -5.20
C GLU A 240 0.20 -10.22 -6.31
N GLU A 241 0.93 -9.12 -6.55
CA GLU A 241 0.67 -8.18 -7.63
C GLU A 241 0.81 -8.84 -9.01
N GLU A 242 1.83 -9.66 -9.21
CA GLU A 242 2.02 -10.42 -10.46
C GLU A 242 0.87 -11.39 -10.70
N LYS A 243 0.46 -12.14 -9.67
CA LYS A 243 -0.70 -13.04 -9.75
C LYS A 243 -2.00 -12.28 -10.05
N LYS A 244 -2.18 -11.08 -9.50
CA LYS A 244 -3.32 -10.19 -9.82
C LYS A 244 -3.27 -9.69 -11.26
N ARG A 245 -2.08 -9.39 -11.80
CA ARG A 245 -1.87 -9.06 -13.21
C ARG A 245 -2.05 -10.26 -14.15
N GLN A 246 -1.89 -11.47 -13.64
CA GLN A 246 -2.28 -12.71 -14.34
C GLN A 246 -3.81 -12.98 -14.32
N GLY A 247 -4.61 -12.00 -13.88
CA GLY A 247 -6.05 -11.97 -14.02
C GLY A 247 -6.47 -11.91 -15.50
N VAL A 248 -7.03 -13.03 -15.95
CA VAL A 248 -7.17 -13.46 -17.35
C VAL A 248 -5.77 -13.63 -17.94
N LYS A 249 -5.25 -14.88 -17.97
CA LYS A 249 -4.35 -15.28 -19.08
C LYS A 249 -4.95 -14.60 -20.31
N ASP A 250 -4.17 -13.88 -21.09
CA ASP A 250 -4.45 -13.81 -22.52
C ASP A 250 -4.50 -15.28 -22.97
N LYS A 251 -5.66 -15.92 -22.79
CA LYS A 251 -6.13 -16.91 -23.72
C LYS A 251 -6.19 -16.05 -24.97
N GLY A 252 -5.09 -16.06 -25.71
CA GLY A 252 -5.12 -15.89 -27.14
C GLY A 252 -6.26 -16.77 -27.57
N HIS A 253 -7.42 -16.14 -27.68
CA HIS A 253 -8.63 -16.78 -28.08
C HIS A 253 -8.34 -16.99 -29.55
N SER A 254 -7.80 -18.17 -29.86
CA SER A 254 -7.78 -18.76 -31.19
C SER A 254 -9.22 -19.07 -31.58
N TYR A 255 -10.08 -18.05 -31.51
CA TYR A 255 -11.44 -18.07 -31.93
C TYR A 255 -11.53 -17.21 -33.17
N HIS A 256 -12.03 -17.80 -34.24
CA HIS A 256 -12.33 -17.06 -35.45
C HIS A 256 -13.57 -16.19 -35.20
N PRO A 257 -13.54 -14.88 -35.54
CA PRO A 257 -14.71 -14.02 -35.43
C PRO A 257 -15.86 -14.58 -36.29
N GLU A 258 -17.11 -14.43 -35.82
CA GLU A 258 -18.27 -14.84 -36.63
C GLU A 258 -18.36 -13.94 -37.87
N PRO A 259 -18.56 -14.52 -39.07
CA PRO A 259 -18.73 -13.72 -40.28
C PRO A 259 -20.07 -12.99 -40.23
N ASP A 260 -20.13 -11.84 -40.89
CA ASP A 260 -21.42 -11.18 -41.15
C ASP A 260 -22.24 -12.04 -42.13
N VAL A 261 -23.58 -11.96 -42.07
CA VAL A 261 -24.44 -12.81 -42.92
C VAL A 261 -24.20 -12.54 -44.41
N GLU A 262 -23.84 -11.30 -44.75
CA GLU A 262 -23.48 -10.87 -46.09
C GLU A 262 -22.15 -11.47 -46.57
N GLU A 263 -21.26 -11.87 -45.67
CA GLU A 263 -19.97 -12.49 -46.01
C GLU A 263 -20.11 -13.99 -46.26
N ILE A 264 -21.21 -14.61 -45.81
CA ILE A 264 -21.48 -16.03 -46.04
C ILE A 264 -22.00 -16.22 -47.47
N LYS A 265 -21.23 -16.91 -48.31
CA LYS A 265 -21.57 -17.16 -49.72
C LYS A 265 -21.66 -18.65 -50.02
N GLY A 266 -22.27 -18.99 -51.16
CA GLY A 266 -22.31 -20.36 -51.69
C GLY A 266 -23.29 -21.31 -51.00
N LEU A 267 -24.02 -20.87 -49.96
CA LEU A 267 -25.03 -21.66 -49.23
C LEU A 267 -26.47 -21.21 -49.48
N GLY A 268 -26.69 -20.37 -50.50
CA GLY A 268 -27.98 -19.74 -50.79
C GLY A 268 -28.29 -18.57 -49.86
N GLU A 269 -29.54 -18.12 -49.86
CA GLU A 269 -30.00 -17.07 -48.94
C GLU A 269 -30.07 -17.60 -47.50
N LEU A 270 -29.36 -16.91 -46.59
CA LEU A 270 -29.34 -17.21 -45.17
C LEU A 270 -30.02 -16.11 -44.37
N LYS A 271 -30.80 -16.51 -43.37
CA LYS A 271 -31.42 -15.57 -42.40
C LYS A 271 -30.88 -15.84 -41.00
N PRO A 272 -30.53 -14.79 -40.23
CA PRO A 272 -30.14 -14.97 -38.82
C PRO A 272 -31.22 -15.72 -38.03
N GLY A 273 -30.80 -16.72 -37.26
CA GLY A 273 -31.65 -17.53 -36.40
C GLY A 273 -31.38 -17.28 -34.91
N LYS A 274 -32.32 -17.66 -34.05
CA LYS A 274 -32.15 -17.56 -32.59
C LYS A 274 -30.99 -18.47 -32.13
N LYS A 275 -29.98 -17.89 -31.47
CA LYS A 275 -28.84 -18.62 -30.90
C LYS A 275 -29.35 -19.58 -29.80
N LYS A 276 -29.20 -20.90 -29.98
CA LYS A 276 -29.70 -21.93 -29.05
C LYS A 276 -28.60 -22.83 -28.48
N THR A 277 -27.65 -23.29 -29.30
CA THR A 277 -26.57 -24.20 -28.87
C THR A 277 -25.53 -23.47 -28.00
N PRO A 278 -25.18 -23.96 -26.80
CA PRO A 278 -24.12 -23.38 -25.97
C PRO A 278 -22.73 -23.46 -26.62
N LYS A 279 -21.85 -22.49 -26.33
CA LYS A 279 -20.42 -22.56 -26.70
C LYS A 279 -19.70 -23.53 -25.75
N GLN A 280 -18.80 -24.35 -26.28
CA GLN A 280 -18.03 -25.30 -25.47
C GLN A 280 -16.87 -24.58 -24.77
N GLY A 281 -16.78 -24.68 -23.45
CA GLY A 281 -15.68 -24.11 -22.67
C GLY A 281 -15.73 -22.58 -22.46
N GLY A 282 -16.88 -21.95 -22.68
CA GLY A 282 -17.07 -20.50 -22.50
C GLY A 282 -18.51 -20.09 -22.26
N ALA A 283 -18.73 -18.79 -22.06
CA ALA A 283 -20.06 -18.21 -21.91
C ALA A 283 -20.70 -17.89 -23.27
N GLY A 284 -22.02 -18.06 -23.39
CA GLY A 284 -22.80 -17.69 -24.57
C GLY A 284 -23.21 -18.85 -25.48
N LYS A 285 -23.88 -18.52 -26.58
CA LYS A 285 -24.45 -19.47 -27.55
C LYS A 285 -23.85 -19.25 -28.94
N ARG A 286 -23.83 -20.30 -29.77
CA ARG A 286 -23.32 -20.25 -31.14
C ARG A 286 -24.18 -19.35 -32.02
N ALA A 287 -23.54 -18.57 -32.89
CA ALA A 287 -24.26 -17.90 -33.96
C ALA A 287 -24.94 -18.92 -34.87
N ARG A 288 -26.13 -18.59 -35.34
CA ARG A 288 -26.99 -19.51 -36.07
C ARG A 288 -27.64 -18.80 -37.25
N TRP A 289 -27.67 -19.46 -38.39
CA TRP A 289 -28.41 -19.04 -39.57
C TRP A 289 -29.31 -20.16 -40.06
N VAL A 290 -30.40 -19.78 -40.74
CA VAL A 290 -31.36 -20.69 -41.34
C VAL A 290 -31.31 -20.49 -42.84
N GLY A 291 -31.08 -21.57 -43.57
CA GLY A 291 -30.97 -21.59 -45.02
C GLY A 291 -31.95 -22.55 -45.66
N ASP A 292 -31.93 -22.58 -46.98
CA ASP A 292 -32.69 -23.54 -47.78
C ASP A 292 -34.20 -23.59 -47.44
N LYS A 293 -34.81 -22.39 -47.38
CA LYS A 293 -36.22 -22.19 -46.99
C LYS A 293 -36.60 -22.83 -45.65
N GLY A 294 -35.67 -22.86 -44.70
CA GLY A 294 -35.92 -23.42 -43.36
C GLY A 294 -35.52 -24.88 -43.19
N ARG A 295 -34.99 -25.53 -44.23
CA ARG A 295 -34.63 -26.97 -44.18
C ARG A 295 -33.23 -27.22 -43.58
N LYS A 296 -32.38 -26.19 -43.53
CA LYS A 296 -31.01 -26.30 -43.03
C LYS A 296 -30.72 -25.22 -42.00
N ILE A 297 -29.95 -25.60 -40.99
CA ILE A 297 -29.42 -24.73 -39.95
C ILE A 297 -27.90 -24.73 -40.06
N TYR A 298 -27.28 -23.56 -39.96
CA TYR A 298 -25.82 -23.42 -39.95
C TYR A 298 -25.40 -22.74 -38.65
N GLU A 299 -24.41 -23.30 -37.95
CA GLU A 299 -23.84 -22.70 -36.74
C GLU A 299 -22.35 -22.42 -36.89
N TRP A 300 -21.88 -21.31 -36.31
CA TRP A 300 -20.47 -20.95 -36.35
C TRP A 300 -19.64 -21.80 -35.37
N ASP A 301 -18.63 -22.48 -35.90
CA ASP A 301 -17.57 -23.08 -35.09
C ASP A 301 -16.45 -22.06 -34.86
N TYR A 302 -16.52 -21.40 -33.70
CA TYR A 302 -15.51 -20.42 -33.30
C TYR A 302 -14.10 -21.03 -33.23
N GLN A 303 -13.93 -22.34 -33.01
CA GLN A 303 -12.60 -22.95 -32.89
C GLN A 303 -11.91 -23.14 -34.24
N HIS A 304 -12.67 -23.46 -35.28
CA HIS A 304 -12.11 -23.83 -36.59
C HIS A 304 -12.38 -22.80 -37.69
N GLY A 305 -13.24 -21.82 -37.45
CA GLY A 305 -13.58 -20.79 -38.44
C GLY A 305 -14.42 -21.33 -39.60
N GLU A 306 -15.28 -22.31 -39.33
CA GLU A 306 -16.13 -22.98 -40.31
C GLU A 306 -17.60 -22.98 -39.89
N LEU A 307 -18.50 -23.16 -40.87
CA LEU A 307 -19.94 -23.32 -40.63
C LEU A 307 -20.29 -24.79 -40.49
N GLU A 308 -20.81 -25.21 -39.35
CA GLU A 308 -21.35 -26.55 -39.14
C GLU A 308 -22.82 -26.56 -39.60
N GLY A 309 -23.13 -27.39 -40.59
CA GLY A 309 -24.48 -27.52 -41.15
C GLY A 309 -25.28 -28.64 -40.48
N TYR A 310 -26.57 -28.42 -40.27
CA TYR A 310 -27.49 -29.38 -39.66
C TYR A 310 -28.83 -29.39 -40.39
N ARG A 311 -29.48 -30.55 -40.43
CA ARG A 311 -30.84 -30.67 -40.98
C ARG A 311 -31.85 -30.15 -39.96
N ALA A 312 -32.76 -29.28 -40.40
CA ALA A 312 -33.72 -28.64 -39.50
C ALA A 312 -34.78 -29.61 -38.93
N SER A 313 -35.06 -30.73 -39.60
CA SER A 313 -36.10 -31.67 -39.18
C SER A 313 -35.72 -32.54 -37.99
N ASP A 314 -34.45 -32.94 -37.91
CA ASP A 314 -33.96 -33.92 -36.92
C ASP A 314 -32.67 -33.45 -36.20
N GLY A 315 -32.06 -32.37 -36.67
CA GLY A 315 -30.83 -31.82 -36.12
C GLY A 315 -29.57 -32.59 -36.52
N GLN A 316 -29.65 -33.53 -37.46
CA GLN A 316 -28.50 -34.32 -37.90
C GLN A 316 -27.44 -33.46 -38.58
N HIS A 317 -26.17 -33.67 -38.25
CA HIS A 317 -25.05 -32.98 -38.88
C HIS A 317 -24.93 -33.33 -40.38
N LEU A 318 -24.69 -32.30 -41.19
CA LEU A 318 -24.59 -32.36 -42.65
C LEU A 318 -23.14 -32.17 -43.15
N GLY A 319 -22.24 -31.70 -42.29
CA GLY A 319 -20.85 -31.41 -42.61
C GLY A 319 -20.43 -30.00 -42.20
N ALA A 320 -19.13 -29.72 -42.33
CA ALA A 320 -18.57 -28.38 -42.17
C ALA A 320 -18.41 -27.71 -43.53
N PHE A 321 -18.64 -26.39 -43.60
CA PHE A 321 -18.63 -25.60 -44.82
C PHE A 321 -17.77 -24.35 -44.66
N ASP A 322 -17.04 -24.00 -45.72
CA ASP A 322 -16.28 -22.76 -45.79
C ASP A 322 -17.26 -21.56 -45.92
N PRO A 323 -17.18 -20.53 -45.07
CA PRO A 323 -18.12 -19.43 -45.09
C PRO A 323 -18.02 -18.57 -46.36
N LYS A 324 -16.83 -18.44 -46.96
CA LYS A 324 -16.61 -17.55 -48.12
C LYS A 324 -17.03 -18.18 -49.44
N THR A 325 -17.05 -19.51 -49.53
CA THR A 325 -17.28 -20.24 -50.78
C THR A 325 -18.47 -21.19 -50.72
N GLY A 326 -18.94 -21.56 -49.53
CA GLY A 326 -19.96 -22.58 -49.31
C GLY A 326 -19.50 -24.00 -49.62
N LYS A 327 -18.21 -24.20 -49.94
CA LYS A 327 -17.65 -25.52 -50.21
C LYS A 327 -17.65 -26.35 -48.93
N GLN A 328 -18.05 -27.61 -49.06
CA GLN A 328 -17.98 -28.55 -47.96
C GLN A 328 -16.52 -28.89 -47.64
N LEU A 329 -16.10 -28.63 -46.41
CA LEU A 329 -14.77 -28.90 -45.87
C LEU A 329 -14.70 -30.30 -45.27
N LYS A 330 -15.77 -30.73 -44.59
CA LYS A 330 -15.86 -32.04 -43.92
C LYS A 330 -17.20 -32.71 -44.23
N PRO A 331 -17.23 -34.04 -44.37
CA PRO A 331 -18.47 -34.79 -44.59
C PRO A 331 -19.37 -34.75 -43.34
N ALA A 332 -20.60 -35.22 -43.51
CA ALA A 332 -21.52 -35.42 -42.39
C ALA A 332 -20.92 -36.38 -41.35
N ASP A 333 -21.17 -36.08 -40.08
CA ASP A 333 -20.75 -36.90 -38.94
C ASP A 333 -22.01 -37.44 -38.26
N PRO A 334 -22.26 -38.76 -38.28
CA PRO A 334 -23.47 -39.35 -37.70
C PRO A 334 -23.56 -39.14 -36.18
N GLU A 335 -22.43 -38.97 -35.48
CA GLU A 335 -22.39 -38.79 -34.03
C GLU A 335 -22.76 -37.36 -33.61
N ARG A 336 -22.66 -36.39 -34.52
CA ARG A 336 -22.98 -34.98 -34.26
C ARG A 336 -24.43 -34.67 -34.57
N ASN A 337 -25.14 -34.06 -33.61
CA ASN A 337 -26.50 -33.56 -33.80
C ASN A 337 -26.81 -32.37 -32.88
N ILE A 338 -27.81 -31.58 -33.28
CA ILE A 338 -28.35 -30.46 -32.50
C ILE A 338 -29.83 -30.63 -32.16
N LYS A 339 -30.35 -31.86 -32.12
CA LYS A 339 -31.79 -32.14 -31.91
C LYS A 339 -32.34 -31.46 -30.65
N LYS A 340 -31.54 -31.44 -29.57
CA LYS A 340 -31.87 -30.79 -28.29
C LYS A 340 -32.02 -29.26 -28.41
N TYR A 341 -31.52 -28.66 -29.48
CA TYR A 341 -31.41 -27.22 -29.68
C TYR A 341 -32.10 -26.73 -30.96
N LEU A 342 -32.95 -27.54 -31.60
CA LEU A 342 -33.74 -27.11 -32.77
C LEU A 342 -34.64 -25.92 -32.44
#